data_AF-A0A1G6UYD0-F1
#
_entry.id   AF-A0A1G6UYD0-F1
#
_cell.length_a   1.000
_cell.length_b   1.000
_cell.length_c   1.000
_cell.angle_alpha   90.00
_cell.angle_beta   90.00
_cell.angle_gamma   90.00
#
_symmetry.space_group_name_H-M   'P 1'
#
loop_
_entity.id
_entity.type
_entity.pdbx_description
1 polymer ?
#
loop_
_entity_poly.entity_id
_entity_poly.type
_entity_poly.pdbx_seq_one_letter_code
_entity_poly.pdbx_strand_id
1 'polypeptide(L)'
;MLPVSASGIAKTPMASWQILWVPEAVPGQKWRPVAQACTEACDQEALQITLDRLHPASGGGLIRSFGLHAVFELRDGQSARFTAWRMGGDGALRSESAGSRFVAGRATLRRFELDYQLGDAVHEETLSLTGSESGLLVPGHYLLVGPQADGVLARTSGWVHSGDTMQPLASPVPVDVLSFRIDLTA
;
A
#
# COMPACT_ATOMS: atom_id res chain seq x y z
N MET A 1 -2.80 -25.80 -43.20
CA MET A 1 -3.68 -24.64 -42.97
C MET A 1 -3.96 -24.56 -41.49
N LEU A 2 -3.48 -23.51 -40.82
CA LEU A 2 -3.81 -23.16 -39.43
C LEU A 2 -4.86 -22.05 -39.46
N PRO A 3 -5.91 -22.05 -38.61
CA PRO A 3 -6.66 -20.84 -38.34
C PRO A 3 -6.09 -20.11 -37.10
N VAL A 4 -5.51 -18.97 -37.42
CA VAL A 4 -5.56 -17.64 -36.78
C VAL A 4 -6.17 -17.52 -35.37
N SER A 5 -5.38 -16.89 -34.49
CA SER A 5 -5.71 -16.36 -33.16
C SER A 5 -6.87 -15.37 -33.14
N ALA A 6 -7.74 -15.50 -32.15
CA ALA A 6 -8.55 -14.38 -31.68
C ALA A 6 -7.82 -13.70 -30.52
N SER A 7 -7.33 -12.49 -30.79
CA SER A 7 -6.76 -11.58 -29.78
C SER A 7 -7.84 -11.20 -28.77
N GLY A 8 -7.81 -11.82 -27.59
CA GLY A 8 -8.50 -11.29 -26.43
C GLY A 8 -7.71 -10.08 -25.94
N ILE A 9 -8.32 -8.90 -25.97
CA ILE A 9 -7.83 -7.73 -25.24
C ILE A 9 -7.76 -8.14 -23.78
N ALA A 10 -6.56 -8.46 -23.30
CA ALA A 10 -6.32 -8.59 -21.87
C ALA A 10 -6.60 -7.20 -21.28
N LYS A 11 -7.81 -7.01 -20.74
CA LYS A 11 -8.06 -5.92 -19.80
C LYS A 11 -6.99 -6.07 -18.74
N THR A 12 -6.05 -5.13 -18.69
CA THR A 12 -5.13 -5.03 -17.56
C THR A 12 -6.01 -5.07 -16.31
N PRO A 13 -5.84 -6.05 -15.42
CA PRO A 13 -6.69 -6.14 -14.24
C PRO A 13 -6.59 -4.80 -13.51
N MET A 14 -7.73 -4.21 -13.19
CA MET A 14 -7.76 -3.05 -12.29
C MET A 14 -7.10 -3.48 -10.98
N ALA A 15 -6.24 -2.63 -10.41
CA ALA A 15 -5.64 -2.91 -9.10
C ALA A 15 -6.74 -3.22 -8.09
N SER A 16 -6.55 -4.30 -7.33
CA SER A 16 -7.49 -4.79 -6.31
C SER A 16 -7.16 -4.18 -4.94
N TRP A 17 -6.01 -3.51 -4.83
CA TRP A 17 -5.61 -2.71 -3.69
C TRP A 17 -5.78 -1.20 -3.90
N GLN A 18 -5.94 -0.47 -2.80
CA GLN A 18 -6.04 0.99 -2.77
C GLN A 18 -5.12 1.58 -1.70
N ILE A 19 -4.49 2.72 -2.01
CA ILE A 19 -3.75 3.51 -1.01
C ILE A 19 -4.60 4.66 -0.53
N LEU A 20 -4.80 4.74 0.78
CA LEU A 20 -5.50 5.83 1.46
C LEU A 20 -4.55 6.60 2.39
N TRP A 21 -4.84 7.88 2.61
CA TRP A 21 -4.06 8.77 3.47
C TRP A 21 -4.94 9.69 4.32
N VAL A 22 -4.44 10.01 5.51
CA VAL A 22 -4.85 11.17 6.33
C VAL A 22 -3.60 11.83 6.95
N PRO A 23 -3.61 13.14 7.17
CA PRO A 23 -2.45 13.83 7.75
C PRO A 23 -2.20 13.40 9.21
N GLU A 24 -3.25 13.10 9.98
CA GLU A 24 -3.14 12.80 11.41
C GLU A 24 -4.12 11.70 11.84
N ALA A 25 -3.84 11.06 12.97
CA ALA A 25 -4.63 9.94 13.52
C ALA A 25 -5.95 10.36 14.20
N VAL A 26 -6.68 11.34 13.66
CA VAL A 26 -7.83 11.92 14.35
C VAL A 26 -9.10 11.07 14.14
N PRO A 27 -9.80 10.63 15.20
CA PRO A 27 -11.07 9.93 15.07
C PRO A 27 -12.06 10.67 14.18
N GLY A 28 -12.67 9.97 13.22
CA GLY A 28 -13.66 10.54 12.30
C GLY A 28 -13.08 11.27 11.08
N GLN A 29 -11.76 11.44 10.99
CA GLN A 29 -11.14 12.03 9.80
C GLN A 29 -11.31 11.11 8.60
N LYS A 30 -11.77 11.66 7.47
CA LYS A 30 -12.00 10.89 6.24
C LYS A 30 -10.67 10.51 5.59
N TRP A 31 -10.52 9.21 5.33
CA TRP A 31 -9.46 8.69 4.48
C TRP A 31 -9.62 9.21 3.05
N ARG A 32 -8.51 9.61 2.43
CA ARG A 32 -8.48 10.14 1.06
C ARG A 32 -7.63 9.23 0.18
N PRO A 33 -8.02 8.93 -1.07
CA PRO A 33 -7.12 8.29 -2.02
C PRO A 33 -5.83 9.09 -2.15
N VAL A 34 -4.69 8.40 -2.22
CA VAL A 34 -3.39 9.04 -2.42
C VAL A 34 -3.34 9.67 -3.81
N ALA A 35 -3.44 11.01 -3.85
CA ALA A 35 -3.24 11.83 -5.04
C ALA A 35 -2.89 13.29 -4.65
N GLN A 36 -2.18 13.48 -3.53
CA GLN A 36 -1.99 14.83 -2.98
C GLN A 36 -0.58 15.34 -3.23
N ALA A 37 -0.50 16.49 -3.91
CA ALA A 37 0.74 17.22 -4.08
C ALA A 37 1.19 17.82 -2.74
N CYS A 38 2.46 17.62 -2.40
CA CYS A 38 3.10 18.31 -1.31
C CYS A 38 3.07 19.84 -1.55
N THR A 39 2.51 20.60 -0.61
CA THR A 39 2.46 22.07 -0.68
C THR A 39 3.27 22.75 0.43
N GLU A 40 3.41 22.13 1.60
CA GLU A 40 3.97 22.83 2.79
C GLU A 40 5.16 22.13 3.45
N ALA A 41 5.44 20.87 3.12
CA ALA A 41 6.46 20.09 3.82
C ALA A 41 7.50 19.50 2.85
N CYS A 42 7.85 20.18 1.75
CA CYS A 42 8.58 19.59 0.59
C CYS A 42 10.11 19.76 0.63
N ASP A 43 10.63 20.45 1.62
CA ASP A 43 12.05 20.75 1.81
C ASP A 43 12.86 19.54 2.29
N GLN A 44 12.23 18.60 3.00
CA GLN A 44 12.89 17.38 3.46
C GLN A 44 13.15 16.40 2.30
N GLU A 45 14.41 15.99 2.16
CA GLU A 45 14.89 15.06 1.13
C GLU A 45 14.61 13.59 1.47
N ALA A 46 14.47 13.27 2.76
CA ALA A 46 14.27 11.91 3.26
C ALA A 46 12.99 11.80 4.09
N LEU A 47 12.38 10.61 4.04
CA LEU A 47 11.21 10.24 4.81
C LEU A 47 11.51 8.97 5.59
N GLN A 48 10.98 8.90 6.80
CA GLN A 48 10.95 7.68 7.59
C GLN A 48 9.61 7.00 7.38
N ILE A 49 9.63 5.77 6.87
CA ILE A 49 8.45 4.93 6.74
C ILE A 49 8.45 3.95 7.89
N THR A 50 7.39 3.95 8.68
CA THR A 50 7.14 2.96 9.75
C THR A 50 5.93 2.14 9.36
N LEU A 51 6.13 0.88 9.06
CA LEU A 51 5.09 -0.12 8.88
C LEU A 51 4.61 -0.55 10.27
N ASP A 52 3.30 -0.53 10.51
CA ASP A 52 2.79 -0.98 11.80
C ASP A 52 2.48 -2.48 11.73
N ARG A 53 1.36 -2.84 11.11
CA ARG A 53 0.94 -4.24 10.95
C ARG A 53 -0.12 -4.41 9.86
N LEU A 54 -0.27 -5.65 9.39
CA LEU A 54 -1.45 -6.09 8.67
C LEU A 54 -2.57 -6.37 9.68
N HIS A 55 -3.68 -5.68 9.51
CA HIS A 55 -4.90 -5.80 10.30
C HIS A 55 -5.85 -6.72 9.54
N PRO A 56 -6.21 -7.88 10.10
CA PRO A 56 -7.08 -8.81 9.41
C PRO A 56 -8.52 -8.28 9.33
N ALA A 57 -9.23 -8.71 8.28
CA ALA A 57 -10.65 -8.47 8.13
C ALA A 57 -11.45 -9.01 9.33
N SER A 58 -12.59 -8.38 9.61
CA SER A 58 -13.52 -8.87 10.62
C SER A 58 -13.99 -10.28 10.26
N GLY A 59 -13.75 -11.25 11.15
CA GLY A 59 -14.05 -12.67 10.92
C GLY A 59 -12.85 -13.52 10.49
N GLY A 60 -11.68 -12.92 10.26
CA GLY A 60 -10.44 -13.61 9.91
C GLY A 60 -9.76 -12.99 8.69
N GLY A 61 -8.42 -13.07 8.65
CA GLY A 61 -7.64 -12.53 7.54
C GLY A 61 -7.98 -13.21 6.21
N LEU A 62 -8.14 -12.42 5.16
CA LEU A 62 -8.42 -12.92 3.80
C LEU A 62 -7.12 -13.35 3.09
N ILE A 63 -6.02 -12.67 3.40
CA ILE A 63 -4.71 -12.85 2.81
C ILE A 63 -3.91 -13.87 3.62
N ARG A 64 -3.41 -14.89 2.93
CA ARG A 64 -2.60 -15.97 3.56
C ARG A 64 -1.12 -15.64 3.61
N SER A 65 -0.61 -14.94 2.61
CA SER A 65 0.77 -14.46 2.55
C SER A 65 0.78 -13.10 1.87
N PHE A 66 1.72 -12.25 2.28
CA PHE A 66 1.81 -10.88 1.77
C PHE A 66 3.25 -10.41 1.80
N GLY A 67 3.68 -9.73 0.73
CA GLY A 67 4.93 -9.01 0.64
C GLY A 67 4.67 -7.59 0.16
N LEU A 68 5.35 -6.64 0.81
CA LEU A 68 5.39 -5.24 0.41
C LEU A 68 6.81 -4.93 -0.04
N HIS A 69 6.92 -4.42 -1.27
CA HIS A 69 8.18 -3.98 -1.83
C HIS A 69 8.12 -2.50 -2.19
N ALA A 70 9.00 -1.72 -1.58
CA ALA A 70 9.23 -0.33 -1.97
C ALA A 70 10.08 -0.30 -3.23
N VAL A 71 9.67 0.48 -4.22
CA VAL A 71 10.44 0.66 -5.45
C VAL A 71 10.86 2.11 -5.62
N PHE A 72 12.17 2.27 -5.78
CA PHE A 72 12.84 3.54 -5.90
C PHE A 72 13.27 3.78 -7.35
N GLU A 73 13.03 4.97 -7.86
CA GLU A 73 13.59 5.45 -9.12
C GLU A 73 14.96 6.10 -8.86
N LEU A 74 15.98 5.62 -9.57
CA LEU A 74 17.35 6.08 -9.49
C LEU A 74 17.61 7.21 -10.50
N ARG A 75 18.70 7.95 -10.32
CA ARG A 75 19.04 9.12 -11.15
C ARG A 75 19.27 8.79 -12.64
N ASP A 76 19.63 7.55 -12.93
CA ASP A 76 19.82 7.04 -14.29
C ASP A 76 18.52 6.49 -14.91
N GLY A 77 17.38 6.65 -14.24
CA GLY A 77 16.08 6.13 -14.64
C GLY A 77 15.86 4.65 -14.31
N GLN A 78 16.82 3.97 -13.68
CA GLN A 78 16.63 2.59 -13.25
C GLN A 78 15.71 2.51 -12.02
N SER A 79 15.14 1.32 -11.78
CA SER A 79 14.37 1.04 -10.57
C SER A 79 15.13 0.09 -9.65
N ALA A 80 15.17 0.40 -8.35
CA ALA A 80 15.66 -0.48 -7.31
C ALA A 80 14.50 -0.95 -6.42
N ARG A 81 14.38 -2.27 -6.23
CA ARG A 81 13.34 -2.89 -5.39
C ARG A 81 13.91 -3.25 -4.02
N PHE A 82 13.18 -2.90 -2.96
CA PHE A 82 13.50 -3.22 -1.58
C PHE A 82 12.32 -3.91 -0.92
N THR A 83 12.54 -5.08 -0.33
CA THR A 83 11.52 -5.78 0.46
C THR A 83 11.34 -5.06 1.80
N ALA A 84 10.24 -4.34 1.94
CA ALA A 84 9.93 -3.56 3.13
C ALA A 84 9.25 -4.40 4.21
N TRP A 85 8.47 -5.42 3.82
CA TRP A 85 7.69 -6.23 4.75
C TRP A 85 7.30 -7.57 4.16
N ARG A 86 7.24 -8.64 4.97
CA ARG A 86 6.67 -9.93 4.57
C ARG A 86 5.90 -10.61 5.70
N MET A 87 4.85 -11.32 5.31
CA MET A 87 4.10 -12.26 6.14
C MET A 87 4.09 -13.62 5.45
N GLY A 88 4.56 -14.64 6.18
CA GLY A 88 4.57 -16.03 5.71
C GLY A 88 3.20 -16.70 5.81
N GLY A 89 3.04 -17.84 5.14
CA GLY A 89 1.80 -18.64 5.14
C GLY A 89 1.45 -19.28 6.50
N ASP A 90 2.35 -19.23 7.48
CA ASP A 90 2.11 -19.59 8.87
C ASP A 90 1.43 -18.45 9.67
N GLY A 91 1.14 -17.31 9.02
CA GLY A 91 0.64 -16.10 9.66
C GLY A 91 1.67 -15.42 10.56
N ALA A 92 2.91 -15.91 10.60
CA ALA A 92 3.96 -15.32 11.42
C ALA A 92 4.54 -14.09 10.70
N LEU A 93 4.55 -12.99 11.44
CA LEU A 93 5.14 -11.72 11.02
C LEU A 93 6.66 -11.85 10.96
N ARG A 94 7.25 -11.65 9.77
CA ARG A 94 8.71 -11.64 9.60
C ARG A 94 9.11 -10.40 8.81
N SER A 95 9.43 -9.33 9.53
CA SER A 95 10.10 -8.17 8.95
C SER A 95 11.55 -8.56 8.61
N GLU A 96 11.95 -8.45 7.33
CA GLU A 96 13.35 -8.66 6.94
C GLU A 96 14.24 -7.46 7.29
N SER A 97 13.68 -6.25 7.46
CA SER A 97 14.36 -5.13 8.08
C SER A 97 14.29 -5.23 9.61
N ALA A 98 15.40 -4.95 10.29
CA ALA A 98 15.48 -4.85 11.74
C ALA A 98 14.54 -3.73 12.22
N GLY A 99 13.31 -4.09 12.56
CA GLY A 99 12.24 -3.15 12.85
C GLY A 99 11.40 -2.87 11.59
N SER A 100 10.11 -2.69 11.82
CA SER A 100 9.11 -2.38 10.82
C SER A 100 9.26 -0.94 10.29
N ARG A 101 10.48 -0.53 9.95
CA ARG A 101 10.84 0.84 9.58
C ARG A 101 11.98 0.86 8.57
N PHE A 102 11.91 1.79 7.62
CA PHE A 102 13.01 2.10 6.70
C PHE A 102 13.01 3.60 6.35
N VAL A 103 14.12 4.09 5.81
CA VAL A 103 14.26 5.48 5.33
C VAL A 103 14.26 5.47 3.81
N ALA A 104 13.53 6.38 3.20
CA ALA A 104 13.43 6.55 1.76
C ALA A 104 13.84 7.95 1.34
N GLY A 105 14.55 8.05 0.22
CA GLY A 105 14.63 9.30 -0.52
C GLY A 105 13.23 9.68 -0.99
N ARG A 106 12.76 10.86 -0.60
CA ARG A 106 11.41 11.30 -0.90
C ARG A 106 11.14 11.43 -2.39
N ALA A 107 12.13 11.94 -3.10
CA ALA A 107 12.08 12.10 -4.54
C ALA A 107 12.31 10.79 -5.30
N THR A 108 12.64 9.68 -4.63
CA THR A 108 12.96 8.42 -5.29
C THR A 108 11.91 7.34 -5.06
N LEU A 109 11.20 7.33 -3.94
CA LEU A 109 10.11 6.36 -3.70
C LEU A 109 8.91 6.64 -4.62
N ARG A 110 8.65 5.74 -5.59
CA ARG A 110 7.60 5.95 -6.62
C ARG A 110 6.37 5.08 -6.46
N ARG A 111 6.56 3.84 -6.07
CA ARG A 111 5.51 2.83 -6.05
C ARG A 111 5.78 1.75 -5.03
N PHE A 112 4.72 1.06 -4.67
CA PHE A 112 4.78 -0.22 -4.01
C PHE A 112 4.46 -1.33 -5.01
N GLU A 113 5.23 -2.42 -4.93
CA GLU A 113 4.90 -3.69 -5.55
C GLU A 113 4.45 -4.64 -4.42
N LEU A 114 3.34 -5.33 -4.67
CA LEU A 114 2.71 -6.26 -3.73
C LEU A 114 2.74 -7.66 -4.32
N ASP A 115 3.18 -8.63 -3.56
CA ASP A 115 2.88 -10.05 -3.78
C ASP A 115 1.94 -10.52 -2.67
N TYR A 116 0.83 -11.16 -3.01
CA TYR A 116 -0.10 -11.66 -2.00
C TYR A 116 -0.85 -12.91 -2.45
N GLN A 117 -1.32 -13.68 -1.48
CA GLN A 117 -2.15 -14.85 -1.71
C GLN A 117 -3.57 -14.65 -1.17
N LEU A 118 -4.56 -14.67 -2.06
CA LEU A 118 -5.98 -14.62 -1.75
C LEU A 118 -6.60 -15.97 -2.10
N GLY A 119 -7.06 -16.71 -1.08
CA GLY A 119 -7.42 -18.12 -1.26
C GLY A 119 -6.22 -18.93 -1.73
N ASP A 120 -6.32 -19.56 -2.90
CA ASP A 120 -5.24 -20.34 -3.51
C ASP A 120 -4.54 -19.60 -4.66
N ALA A 121 -5.01 -18.40 -5.01
CA ALA A 121 -4.44 -17.59 -6.07
C ALA A 121 -3.31 -16.70 -5.56
N VAL A 122 -2.21 -16.65 -6.31
CA VAL A 122 -1.10 -15.72 -6.09
C VAL A 122 -1.26 -14.54 -7.01
N HIS A 123 -1.12 -13.34 -6.46
CA HIS A 123 -1.32 -12.08 -7.13
C HIS A 123 -0.07 -11.21 -7.01
N GLU A 124 0.20 -10.47 -8.08
CA GLU A 124 1.19 -9.39 -8.08
C GLU A 124 0.51 -8.10 -8.53
N GLU A 125 0.69 -7.03 -7.75
CA GLU A 125 0.11 -5.72 -8.04
C GLU A 125 1.12 -4.60 -7.87
N THR A 126 0.91 -3.52 -8.62
CA THR A 126 1.70 -2.29 -8.51
C THR A 126 0.80 -1.13 -8.14
N LEU A 127 1.18 -0.41 -7.09
CA LEU A 127 0.47 0.78 -6.61
C LEU A 127 1.39 1.99 -6.66
N SER A 128 1.07 2.93 -7.53
CA SER A 128 1.79 4.21 -7.60
C SER A 128 1.52 5.03 -6.34
N LEU A 129 2.59 5.53 -5.73
CA LEU A 129 2.54 6.44 -4.58
C LEU A 129 2.58 7.89 -5.04
N THR A 130 3.36 8.15 -6.09
CA THR A 130 3.52 9.44 -6.75
C THR A 130 3.54 9.23 -8.27
N GLY A 131 2.83 10.05 -9.04
CA GLY A 131 2.94 10.07 -10.50
C GLY A 131 4.13 10.92 -10.98
N SER A 132 4.54 10.76 -12.24
CA SER A 132 5.61 11.56 -12.86
C SER A 132 5.28 13.06 -12.94
N GLU A 133 3.99 13.42 -12.88
CA GLU A 133 3.49 14.80 -12.84
C GLU A 133 2.83 15.16 -11.49
N SER A 134 2.96 14.31 -10.46
CA SER A 134 2.24 14.43 -9.18
C SER A 134 3.22 14.58 -8.01
N GLY A 135 2.85 15.40 -7.02
CA GLY A 135 3.76 15.84 -5.97
C GLY A 135 4.32 14.74 -5.06
N LEU A 136 5.33 15.13 -4.29
CA LEU A 136 6.06 14.27 -3.37
C LEU A 136 5.15 13.71 -2.27
N LEU A 137 5.51 12.54 -1.73
CA LEU A 137 4.90 11.97 -0.53
C LEU A 137 4.92 13.00 0.61
N VAL A 138 3.81 13.08 1.34
CA VAL A 138 3.65 13.96 2.50
C VAL A 138 3.68 13.13 3.79
N PRO A 139 4.06 13.72 4.93
CA PRO A 139 3.90 13.04 6.20
C PRO A 139 2.44 12.70 6.50
N GLY A 140 2.24 11.66 7.30
CA GLY A 140 0.94 11.28 7.81
C GLY A 140 0.73 9.77 7.88
N HIS A 141 -0.53 9.39 8.04
CA HIS A 141 -0.97 8.02 8.19
C HIS A 141 -1.48 7.49 6.85
N TYR A 142 -1.14 6.25 6.55
CA TYR A 142 -1.48 5.61 5.31
C TYR A 142 -2.04 4.20 5.54
N LEU A 143 -2.95 3.80 4.66
CA LEU A 143 -3.47 2.43 4.58
C LEU A 143 -3.26 1.88 3.18
N LEU A 144 -2.75 0.66 3.09
CA LEU A 144 -2.98 -0.22 1.94
C LEU A 144 -4.21 -1.06 2.26
N VAL A 145 -5.29 -0.82 1.53
CA VAL A 145 -6.56 -1.52 1.66
C VAL A 145 -6.60 -2.66 0.65
N GLY A 146 -6.73 -3.89 1.15
CA GLY A 146 -6.81 -5.08 0.32
C GLY A 146 -8.15 -5.24 -0.39
N PRO A 147 -8.23 -6.20 -1.32
CA PRO A 147 -9.48 -6.56 -1.96
C PRO A 147 -10.44 -7.23 -0.98
N GLN A 148 -11.69 -7.33 -1.42
CA GLN A 148 -12.68 -8.20 -0.79
C GLN A 148 -12.36 -9.68 -1.07
N ALA A 149 -13.06 -10.59 -0.40
CA ALA A 149 -12.85 -12.04 -0.53
C ALA A 149 -13.04 -12.57 -1.97
N ASP A 150 -13.79 -11.85 -2.81
CA ASP A 150 -14.01 -12.16 -4.22
C ASP A 150 -12.92 -11.57 -5.14
N GLY A 151 -11.89 -10.94 -4.57
CA GLY A 151 -10.81 -10.27 -5.29
C GLY A 151 -11.20 -8.89 -5.83
N VAL A 152 -12.41 -8.40 -5.56
CA VAL A 152 -12.86 -7.09 -6.06
C VAL A 152 -12.36 -5.98 -5.15
N LEU A 153 -11.89 -4.91 -5.78
CA LEU A 153 -11.49 -3.68 -5.12
C LEU A 153 -12.57 -3.15 -4.16
N ALA A 154 -12.19 -2.88 -2.92
CA ALA A 154 -13.11 -2.36 -1.91
C ALA A 154 -13.56 -0.93 -2.23
N ARG A 155 -14.84 -0.63 -2.00
CA ARG A 155 -15.37 0.74 -2.09
C ARG A 155 -15.07 1.48 -0.79
N THR A 156 -14.14 2.44 -0.86
CA THR A 156 -13.59 3.15 0.31
C THR A 156 -14.26 4.51 0.59
N SER A 157 -15.27 4.90 -0.20
CA SER A 157 -15.91 6.20 -0.01
C SER A 157 -16.60 6.29 1.35
N GLY A 158 -16.25 7.29 2.14
CA GLY A 158 -16.85 7.53 3.45
C GLY A 158 -16.18 6.80 4.61
N TRP A 159 -15.07 6.09 4.37
CA TRP A 159 -14.28 5.48 5.43
C TRP A 159 -13.56 6.54 6.26
N VAL A 160 -13.47 6.30 7.56
CA VAL A 160 -12.90 7.22 8.54
C VAL A 160 -11.83 6.57 9.39
N HIS A 161 -10.88 7.37 9.86
CA HIS A 161 -9.88 6.97 10.83
C HIS A 161 -10.57 6.71 12.19
N SER A 162 -10.27 5.60 12.84
CA SER A 162 -10.90 5.23 14.13
C SER A 162 -10.32 6.03 15.32
N GLY A 163 -9.06 6.42 15.21
CA GLY A 163 -8.25 6.99 16.28
C GLY A 163 -7.35 5.97 16.98
N ASP A 164 -7.53 4.68 16.69
CA ASP A 164 -6.71 3.60 17.25
C ASP A 164 -5.71 3.11 16.20
N THR A 165 -4.41 3.23 16.48
CA THR A 165 -3.35 2.73 15.60
C THR A 165 -3.36 1.21 15.44
N MET A 166 -3.93 0.49 16.41
CA MET A 166 -4.09 -0.96 16.36
C MET A 166 -5.33 -1.40 15.56
N GLN A 167 -6.20 -0.46 15.20
CA GLN A 167 -7.36 -0.69 14.36
C GLN A 167 -7.69 0.60 13.58
N PRO A 168 -6.82 1.06 12.67
CA PRO A 168 -6.87 2.43 12.13
C PRO A 168 -8.10 2.70 11.26
N LEU A 169 -8.77 1.64 10.82
CA LEU A 169 -9.97 1.69 10.02
C LEU A 169 -11.13 0.98 10.70
N ALA A 170 -12.24 1.71 10.88
CA ALA A 170 -13.54 1.09 11.09
C ALA A 170 -14.19 0.84 9.72
N SER A 171 -14.07 -0.38 9.20
CA SER A 171 -14.60 -0.74 7.88
C SER A 171 -15.97 -1.42 7.99
N PRO A 172 -16.96 -1.04 7.17
CA PRO A 172 -18.22 -1.76 7.05
C PRO A 172 -18.10 -3.07 6.24
N VAL A 173 -16.97 -3.30 5.56
CA VAL A 173 -16.72 -4.48 4.74
C VAL A 173 -15.47 -5.23 5.22
N PRO A 174 -15.46 -6.57 5.14
CA PRO A 174 -14.30 -7.36 5.55
C PRO A 174 -13.18 -7.17 4.51
N VAL A 175 -12.13 -6.47 4.92
CA VAL A 175 -10.90 -6.28 4.15
C VAL A 175 -9.70 -6.34 5.08
N ASP A 176 -8.60 -6.89 4.60
CA ASP A 176 -7.32 -6.77 5.28
C ASP A 176 -6.72 -5.40 4.97
N VAL A 177 -6.03 -4.82 5.95
CA VAL A 177 -5.45 -3.49 5.83
C VAL A 177 -4.05 -3.47 6.39
N LEU A 178 -3.06 -3.04 5.60
CA LEU A 178 -1.73 -2.74 6.12
C LEU A 178 -1.64 -1.24 6.44
N SER A 179 -1.41 -0.90 7.70
CA SER A 179 -1.18 0.49 8.09
C SER A 179 0.30 0.82 8.17
N PHE A 180 0.62 2.05 7.78
CA PHE A 180 1.96 2.58 7.88
C PHE A 180 1.92 4.09 8.06
N ARG A 181 3.01 4.63 8.58
CA ARG A 181 3.23 6.05 8.83
C ARG A 181 4.42 6.54 8.06
N ILE A 182 4.31 7.75 7.56
CA ILE A 182 5.40 8.49 6.96
C ILE A 182 5.66 9.70 7.85
N ASP A 183 6.86 9.75 8.41
CA ASP A 183 7.33 10.84 9.25
C ASP A 183 8.49 11.57 8.54
N LEU A 184 8.67 12.86 8.86
CA LEU A 184 9.89 13.55 8.48
C LEU A 184 11.06 12.98 9.28
N THR A 185 12.20 12.80 8.61
CA THR A 185 13.45 12.51 9.32
C THR A 185 13.94 13.78 10.00
N ALA A 186 14.37 13.68 11.26
CA ALA A 186 14.98 14.77 12.00
C ALA A 186 16.38 15.12 11.48
#